data_AF-A0ABD5WJ90-F1
#
_entry.id   AF-A0ABD5WJ90-F1
#
_cell.length_a   1.000
_cell.length_b   1.000
_cell.length_c   1.000
_cell.angle_alpha   90.00
_cell.angle_beta   90.00
_cell.angle_gamma   90.00
#
_symmetry.space_group_name_H-M   'P 1'
#
loop_
_entity.id
_entity.type
_entity.pdbx_description
1 polymer ?
#
loop_
_entity_poly.entity_id
_entity_poly.type
_entity_poly.pdbx_seq_one_letter_code
_entity_poly.pdbx_strand_id
1 'polypeptide(L)' 'MGRVLVVDGETVLLSVRDGGDDPELDDETALWSSRTGIAAVLVQLIDGGLGDSVSV' A
#
# COMPACT_ATOMS: atom_id res chain seq x y z
N MET A 1 -1.54 -6.79 -8.71
CA MET A 1 -2.49 -6.06 -7.84
C MET A 1 -1.84 -5.83 -6.48
N GLY A 2 -2.08 -4.67 -5.87
CA GLY A 2 -1.52 -4.31 -4.57
C GLY A 2 -2.57 -4.23 -3.46
N ARG A 3 -2.12 -4.22 -2.21
CA ARG A 3 -2.96 -4.10 -1.01
C ARG A 3 -2.46 -2.93 -0.17
N VAL A 4 -3.39 -2.21 0.44
CA VAL A 4 -3.11 -1.08 1.32
C VAL A 4 -3.81 -1.32 2.66
N LEU A 5 -3.09 -1.13 3.76
CA LEU A 5 -3.65 -1.15 5.10
C LEU A 5 -3.23 0.14 5.83
N VAL A 6 -4.22 0.88 6.34
CA VAL A 6 -4.02 2.03 7.21
C VAL A 6 -4.42 1.65 8.63
N VAL A 7 -3.54 1.89 9.59
CA VAL A 7 -3.78 1.61 11.02
C VAL A 7 -3.66 2.92 11.80
N ASP A 8 -4.70 3.21 12.58
CA ASP A 8 -4.80 4.37 13.49
C ASP A 8 -4.56 5.74 12.83
N GLY A 9 -4.63 5.81 11.49
CA GLY A 9 -4.36 7.04 10.73
C GLY A 9 -2.89 7.50 10.76
N GLU A 10 -1.99 6.69 11.31
CA GLU A 10 -0.58 7.05 11.52
C GLU A 10 0.42 6.02 10.96
N THR A 11 -0.09 4.87 10.53
CA THR A 11 0.70 3.77 9.97
C THR A 11 0.10 3.31 8.64
N VAL A 12 0.97 3.09 7.65
CA VAL A 12 0.61 2.56 6.33
C VAL A 12 1.46 1.34 6.03
N LEU A 13 0.81 0.30 5.51
CA LEU A 13 1.45 -0.83 4.86
C LEU A 13 0.97 -0.92 3.41
N LEU A 14 1.93 -0.99 2.51
CA LEU A 14 1.72 -1.15 1.07
C LEU A 14 2.31 -2.49 0.65
N SER A 15 1.50 -3.32 0.02
CA SER A 15 1.92 -4.58 -0.56
C SER A 15 1.71 -4.49 -2.07
N VAL A 16 2.72 -4.85 -2.84
CA VAL A 16 2.67 -4.87 -4.30
C VAL A 16 3.17 -6.23 -4.74
N ARG A 17 2.32 -6.97 -5.45
CA ARG A 17 2.72 -8.18 -6.16
C ARG A 17 3.38 -7.82 -7.46
N ASP A 18 4.44 -8.53 -7.81
CA ASP A 18 5.03 -8.44 -9.13
C ASP A 18 3.98 -8.81 -10.20
N GLY A 19 4.05 -8.15 -11.35
CA GLY A 19 3.08 -8.30 -12.44
C GLY A 19 3.43 -9.42 -13.42
N GLY A 20 4.43 -10.24 -13.10
CA GLY A 20 4.81 -11.38 -13.93
C GLY A 20 3.71 -12.45 -13.94
N ASP A 21 3.45 -13.02 -15.11
CA ASP A 21 2.53 -14.17 -15.29
C ASP A 21 3.14 -15.50 -14.77
N ASP A 22 4.21 -15.43 -13.97
CA ASP A 22 4.90 -16.61 -13.47
C ASP A 22 4.31 -17.03 -12.11
N PRO A 23 3.52 -18.13 -12.06
CA PRO A 23 2.87 -18.57 -10.83
C PRO A 23 3.83 -19.12 -9.77
N GLU A 24 5.11 -19.36 -10.11
CA GLU A 24 6.15 -19.75 -9.15
C GLU A 24 6.85 -18.54 -8.51
N LEU A 25 6.68 -17.34 -9.09
CA LEU A 25 7.22 -16.08 -8.60
C LEU A 25 6.09 -15.17 -8.11
N ASP A 26 5.39 -15.61 -7.06
CA ASP A 26 4.43 -14.76 -6.32
C ASP A 26 5.20 -13.77 -5.42
N ASP A 27 6.16 -13.07 -6.01
CA ASP A 27 7.07 -12.15 -5.34
C ASP A 27 6.28 -10.89 -4.94
N GLU A 28 6.06 -10.78 -3.63
CA GLU A 28 5.34 -9.68 -3.03
C GLU A 28 6.32 -8.76 -2.29
N THR A 29 6.40 -7.51 -2.71
CA THR A 29 7.15 -6.48 -1.99
C THR A 29 6.22 -5.72 -1.06
N ALA A 30 6.56 -5.74 0.23
CA ALA A 30 5.85 -4.97 1.25
C ALA A 30 6.71 -3.80 1.78
N LEU A 31 6.12 -2.61 1.83
CA LEU A 31 6.67 -1.42 2.47
C LEU A 31 5.81 -1.05 3.67
N TRP A 32 6.43 -0.76 4.81
CA TRP A 32 5.77 -0.14 5.96
C TRP A 32 6.25 1.30 6.18
N SER A 33 5.41 2.11 6.82
CA SER A 33 5.85 3.35 7.45
C SER A 33 4.94 3.70 8.61
N SER A 34 5.52 4.10 9.74
CA SER A 34 4.78 4.43 10.96
C SER A 34 5.37 5.67 11.62
N ARG A 35 4.52 6.62 12.00
CA ARG A 35 4.92 7.85 12.74
C ARG A 35 6.06 8.63 12.07
N THR A 36 6.05 8.62 10.74
CA THR A 36 6.97 9.42 9.92
C THR A 36 6.19 10.46 9.11
N GLY A 37 6.88 11.48 8.62
CA GLY A 37 6.29 12.43 7.67
C GLY A 37 5.78 11.75 6.40
N ILE A 38 6.47 10.69 5.92
CA ILE A 38 6.04 9.95 4.74
C ILE A 38 4.76 9.14 5.01
N ALA A 39 4.60 8.57 6.20
CA ALA A 39 3.35 7.90 6.61
C ALA A 39 2.17 8.89 6.58
N ALA A 40 2.34 10.09 7.12
CA ALA A 40 1.31 11.12 7.12
C ALA A 40 0.91 11.55 5.69
N VAL A 41 1.87 11.65 4.76
CA VAL A 41 1.58 11.95 3.35
C VAL A 41 0.81 10.80 2.70
N LEU A 42 1.22 9.55 2.92
CA LEU A 42 0.57 8.38 2.31
C LEU A 42 -0.88 8.22 2.78
N VAL A 43 -1.16 8.40 4.08
CA VAL A 43 -2.53 8.36 4.62
C VAL A 43 -3.41 9.42 3.94
N GLN A 44 -2.93 10.66 3.82
CA GLN A 44 -3.68 11.74 3.17
C GLN A 44 -3.98 11.46 1.69
N LEU A 45 -3.04 10.84 0.97
CA LEU A 45 -3.25 10.46 -0.44
C LEU A 45 -4.32 9.38 -0.58
N ILE A 46 -4.29 8.38 0.30
CA ILE A 46 -5.27 7.28 0.33
C ILE A 46 -6.66 7.83 0.67
N ASP A 47 -6.78 8.61 1.74
CA ASP A 47 -8.03 9.22 2.19
C ASP A 47 -8.58 10.26 1.20
N GLY A 48 -7.69 10.91 0.42
CA GLY A 48 -8.03 11.87 -0.62
C GLY A 48 -8.62 11.29 -1.90
N GLY A 49 -8.88 9.97 -1.94
CA GLY A 49 -9.58 9.31 -3.06
C GLY A 49 -8.69 8.59 -4.06
N LEU A 50 -7.36 8.57 -3.88
CA LEU A 50 -6.50 7.66 -4.66
C LEU A 50 -6.72 6.19 -4.26
N GLY A 51 -7.23 5.93 -3.05
CA GLY A 51 -7.64 4.60 -2.60
C GLY A 51 -8.80 4.01 -3.42
N ASP A 52 -9.69 4.84 -3.97
CA ASP A 52 -10.86 4.41 -4.74
C ASP A 52 -10.49 3.95 -6.17
N SER A 53 -9.33 4.42 -6.68
CA SER A 53 -8.73 3.94 -7.93
C SER A 53 -7.90 2.66 -7.73
N VAL A 54 -7.66 2.26 -6.49
CA VAL A 54 -7.05 1.00 -6.06
C VAL A 54 -8.15 0.14 -5.42
N SER A 55 -9.25 -0.06 -6.15
CA SER A 55 -10.27 -1.03 -5.75
C SER A 55 -9.94 -2.40 -6.36
N VAL A 56 -10.02 -3.41 -5.50
CA VAL A 56 -9.64 -4.83 -5.66
C VAL A 56 -10.39 -5.52 -6.80
#